data_AF-A0A3P8HUE7-F1
#
_entry.id   AF-A0A3P8HUE7-F1
#
_cell.length_a   1.000
_cell.length_b   1.000
_cell.length_c   1.000
_cell.angle_alpha   90.00
_cell.angle_beta   90.00
_cell.angle_gamma   90.00
#
_symmetry.space_group_name_H-M   'P 1'
#
loop_
_entity.id
_entity.type
_entity.pdbx_description
1 polymer ?
#
loop_
_entity_poly.entity_id
_entity_poly.type
_entity_poly.pdbx_seq_one_letter_code
_entity_poly.pdbx_strand_id
1 'polypeptide(L)'
;MIPFYANAESRGYLADPEEVAKSRIWLAQKYGYHLIDFSSSSESTQKLMSMRKDPRQIFHGLEPGWLVSIPDKAVLKPKSDLLDAYHKS
;
A
#
# COMPACT_ATOMS: atom_id res chain seq x y z
N MET A 1 -10.95 9.73 -13.41
CA MET A 1 -10.29 8.57 -12.75
C MET A 1 -9.65 8.97 -11.42
N ILE A 2 -8.86 10.05 -11.34
CA ILE A 2 -8.22 10.50 -10.09
C ILE A 2 -9.19 10.64 -8.90
N PRO A 3 -10.39 11.25 -9.02
CA PRO A 3 -11.31 11.36 -7.89
C PRO A 3 -11.71 10.01 -7.30
N PHE A 4 -11.79 8.97 -8.13
CA PHE A 4 -12.11 7.62 -7.67
C PHE A 4 -10.96 7.00 -6.86
N TYR A 5 -9.70 7.24 -7.22
CA TYR A 5 -8.54 6.72 -6.48
C TYR A 5 -8.14 7.57 -5.26
N ALA A 6 -8.65 8.79 -5.15
CA ALA A 6 -8.51 9.65 -3.97
C ALA A 6 -9.70 9.55 -2.99
N ASN A 7 -10.78 8.86 -3.37
CA ASN A 7 -11.98 8.73 -2.52
C ASN A 7 -11.83 7.58 -1.50
N ALA A 8 -12.20 7.86 -0.25
CA ALA A 8 -12.20 6.91 0.85
C ALA A 8 -13.29 5.83 0.74
N GLU A 9 -14.43 6.13 0.09
CA GLU A 9 -15.54 5.18 -0.12
C GLU A 9 -15.18 4.08 -1.12
N SER A 10 -14.36 4.38 -2.12
CA SER A 10 -13.81 3.40 -3.06
C SER A 10 -12.54 2.74 -2.53
N ARG A 11 -12.05 3.14 -1.34
CA ARG A 11 -10.80 2.67 -0.73
C ARG A 11 -9.60 2.91 -1.65
N GLY A 12 -9.60 4.07 -2.30
CA GLY A 12 -8.56 4.47 -3.22
C GLY A 12 -7.18 4.54 -2.55
N TYR A 13 -6.12 4.22 -3.31
CA TYR A 13 -4.75 4.17 -2.80
C TYR A 13 -4.13 5.56 -2.57
N LEU A 14 -4.77 6.62 -3.07
CA LEU A 14 -4.42 8.03 -2.80
C LEU A 14 -5.36 8.68 -1.77
N ALA A 15 -6.30 7.93 -1.21
CA ALA A 15 -7.23 8.44 -0.22
C ALA A 15 -6.58 8.57 1.15
N ASP A 16 -7.07 9.50 1.96
CA ASP A 16 -6.67 9.65 3.35
C ASP A 16 -7.03 8.38 4.16
N PRO A 17 -6.05 7.72 4.81
CA PRO A 17 -6.29 6.54 5.65
C PRO A 17 -7.32 6.78 6.76
N GLU A 18 -7.39 7.97 7.34
CA GLU A 18 -8.35 8.29 8.40
C GLU A 18 -9.79 8.34 7.86
N GLU A 19 -9.98 8.95 6.70
CA GLU A 19 -11.27 8.98 6.01
C GLU A 19 -11.70 7.58 5.56
N VAL A 20 -10.76 6.72 5.16
CA VAL A 20 -11.04 5.30 4.89
C VAL A 20 -11.51 4.58 6.15
N ALA A 21 -10.93 4.87 7.31
CA ALA A 21 -11.38 4.30 8.57
C ALA A 21 -12.81 4.77 8.93
N LYS A 22 -13.12 6.06 8.74
CA LYS A 22 -14.49 6.60 8.92
C LYS A 22 -15.49 5.96 7.95
N SER A 23 -15.11 5.77 6.68
CA SER A 23 -15.98 5.13 5.67
C SER A 23 -16.31 3.68 6.03
N ARG A 24 -15.42 2.96 6.74
CA ARG A 24 -15.69 1.62 7.27
C ARG A 24 -16.75 1.63 8.37
N ILE A 25 -16.71 2.61 9.27
CA ILE A 25 -17.69 2.78 10.36
C ILE A 25 -19.07 3.07 9.77
N TRP A 26 -19.14 4.02 8.83
CA TRP A 26 -20.39 4.34 8.14
C TRP A 26 -20.98 3.12 7.41
N LEU A 27 -20.15 2.32 6.74
CA LEU A 27 -20.61 1.12 6.04
C LEU A 27 -21.19 0.08 7.01
N ALA A 28 -20.55 -0.13 8.15
CA ALA A 28 -21.02 -1.03 9.20
C ALA A 28 -22.37 -0.60 9.77
N GLN A 29 -22.53 0.70 10.04
CA GLN A 29 -23.81 1.27 10.49
C GLN A 29 -24.91 1.14 9.42
N LYS A 30 -24.60 1.43 8.15
CA LYS A 30 -25.55 1.37 7.04
C LYS A 30 -26.09 -0.05 6.80
N TYR A 31 -25.23 -1.06 6.89
CA TYR A 31 -25.59 -2.44 6.59
C TYR A 31 -25.80 -3.33 7.82
N GLY A 32 -25.64 -2.79 9.03
CA GLY A 32 -26.00 -3.46 10.28
C GLY A 32 -25.04 -4.57 10.72
N TYR A 33 -23.78 -4.55 10.29
CA TYR A 33 -22.77 -5.52 10.74
C TYR A 33 -21.83 -4.91 11.79
N HIS A 34 -21.28 -5.75 12.66
CA HIS A 34 -20.26 -5.33 13.61
C HIS A 34 -18.88 -5.26 12.96
N LEU A 35 -18.17 -4.15 13.17
CA LEU A 35 -16.78 -4.02 12.75
C LEU A 35 -15.90 -5.00 13.53
N ILE A 36 -15.16 -5.82 12.79
CA ILE A 36 -14.15 -6.70 13.37
C ILE A 36 -12.94 -5.84 13.76
N ASP A 37 -12.53 -5.94 15.02
CA ASP A 37 -11.28 -5.38 15.49
C ASP A 37 -10.11 -6.29 15.13
N PHE A 38 -9.29 -5.83 14.18
CA PHE A 38 -8.11 -6.54 13.72
C PHE A 38 -6.98 -6.55 14.74
N SER A 39 -7.02 -5.74 15.81
CA SER A 39 -6.01 -5.72 16.87
C SER A 39 -5.90 -7.06 17.63
N SER A 40 -6.99 -7.84 17.62
CA SER A 40 -7.09 -9.16 18.25
C SER A 40 -6.59 -10.32 17.37
N SER A 41 -6.27 -10.04 16.10
CA SER A 41 -5.75 -11.04 15.16
C SER A 41 -4.28 -11.38 15.48
N SER A 42 -3.76 -12.48 14.95
CA SER A 42 -2.32 -12.77 15.09
C SER A 42 -1.47 -11.65 14.48
N GLU A 43 -0.29 -11.41 15.05
CA GLU A 43 0.64 -10.37 14.59
C GLU A 43 0.99 -10.51 13.09
N SER A 44 1.13 -11.75 12.61
CA SER A 44 1.41 -12.05 11.21
C SER A 44 0.27 -11.62 10.28
N THR A 45 -0.99 -11.85 10.68
CA THR A 45 -2.17 -11.41 9.94
C THR A 45 -2.28 -9.88 9.94
N GLN A 46 -2.06 -9.25 11.09
CA GLN A 46 -2.06 -7.78 11.17
C GLN A 46 -1.02 -7.15 10.24
N LYS A 47 0.20 -7.71 10.24
CA LYS A 47 1.28 -7.26 9.36
C LYS A 47 0.91 -7.43 7.89
N LEU A 48 0.38 -8.58 7.49
CA LEU A 48 -0.04 -8.85 6.11
C LEU A 48 -1.15 -7.90 5.65
N MET A 49 -2.17 -7.67 6.48
CA MET A 49 -3.30 -6.81 6.15
C MET A 49 -2.94 -5.32 6.11
N SER A 50 -1.86 -4.93 6.82
CA SER A 50 -1.35 -3.56 6.84
C SER A 50 -0.40 -3.25 5.68
N MET A 51 0.09 -4.27 4.95
CA MET A 51 0.98 -4.07 3.81
C MET A 51 0.30 -3.26 2.71
N ARG A 52 0.92 -2.16 2.32
CA ARG A 52 0.54 -1.36 1.16
C ARG A 52 1.78 -1.07 0.33
N LYS A 53 1.61 -1.15 -0.99
CA LYS A 53 2.63 -0.70 -1.93
C LYS A 53 2.66 0.82 -1.96
N ASP A 54 3.82 1.39 -2.22
CA ASP A 54 3.92 2.79 -2.59
C ASP A 54 3.18 3.04 -3.93
N PRO A 55 2.50 4.18 -4.12
CA PRO A 55 1.83 4.51 -5.39
C PRO A 55 2.72 4.42 -6.64
N ARG A 56 4.04 4.63 -6.50
CA ARG A 56 5.04 4.54 -7.57
C ARG A 56 5.64 3.14 -7.72
N GLN A 57 5.39 2.26 -6.77
CA GLN A 57 5.93 0.91 -6.77
C GLN A 57 5.12 -0.04 -7.66
N ILE A 58 5.81 -0.71 -8.57
CA ILE A 58 5.19 -1.68 -9.49
C ILE A 58 5.04 -3.04 -8.82
N PHE A 59 6.06 -3.53 -8.11
CA PHE A 59 6.04 -4.84 -7.44
C PHE A 59 6.27 -4.68 -5.94
N HIS A 60 5.52 -5.41 -5.11
CA HIS A 60 5.71 -5.36 -3.67
C HIS A 60 7.08 -5.96 -3.28
N GLY A 61 7.89 -5.20 -2.54
CA GLY A 61 9.23 -5.61 -2.10
C GLY A 61 10.35 -5.38 -3.12
N LEU A 62 10.05 -4.78 -4.29
CA LEU A 62 11.06 -4.30 -5.23
C LEU A 62 10.88 -2.80 -5.42
N GLU A 63 11.93 -2.04 -5.12
CA GLU A 63 11.91 -0.58 -5.29
C GLU A 63 12.13 -0.20 -6.76
N PRO A 64 11.56 0.94 -7.21
CA PRO A 64 11.89 1.51 -8.51
C PRO A 64 13.40 1.73 -8.68
N GLY A 65 13.92 1.44 -9.86
CA GLY A 65 15.35 1.58 -10.19
C GLY A 65 16.22 0.36 -9.87
N TRP A 66 15.68 -0.68 -9.23
CA TRP A 66 16.41 -1.94 -9.04
C TRP A 66 16.44 -2.77 -10.32
N LEU A 67 17.60 -3.35 -10.62
CA LEU A 67 17.79 -4.26 -11.76
C LEU A 67 17.81 -5.71 -11.27
N VAL A 68 16.87 -6.52 -11.77
CA VAL A 68 16.77 -7.94 -11.42
C VAL A 68 17.51 -8.76 -12.47
N SER A 69 18.59 -9.44 -12.07
CA SER A 69 19.24 -10.46 -12.87
C SER A 69 18.63 -11.82 -12.56
N ILE A 70 17.84 -12.35 -13.50
CA ILE A 70 17.28 -13.70 -13.42
C ILE A 70 18.37 -14.79 -13.42
N PRO A 71 19.38 -14.77 -14.32
CA PRO A 71 20.40 -15.84 -14.34
C PRO A 71 21.20 -15.89 -13.05
N ASP A 72 21.56 -14.72 -12.49
CA ASP A 72 22.36 -14.64 -11.28
C ASP A 72 21.50 -14.69 -10.00
N LYS A 73 20.17 -14.70 -10.13
CA LYS A 73 19.20 -14.59 -9.03
C LYS A 73 19.53 -13.43 -8.07
N ALA A 74 19.99 -12.32 -8.63
CA ALA A 74 20.50 -11.18 -7.87
C ALA A 74 19.71 -9.90 -8.19
N VAL A 75 19.66 -8.99 -7.22
CA VAL A 75 19.04 -7.67 -7.38
C VAL A 75 20.11 -6.60 -7.20
N LEU A 76 20.35 -5.83 -8.25
CA LEU A 76 21.34 -4.77 -8.29
C LEU A 76 20.66 -3.42 -8.00
N LYS A 77 21.19 -2.71 -7.01
CA LYS A 77 20.67 -1.39 -6.59
C LYS A 77 21.45 -0.27 -7.29
N PRO A 78 20.81 0.88 -7.58
CA PRO A 78 21.52 2.03 -8.12
C PRO A 78 22.60 2.51 -7.15
N LYS A 79 23.80 2.80 -7.68
CA LYS A 79 24.95 3.29 -6.88
C LYS A 79 25.03 4.82 -6.83
N SER A 80 24.49 5.49 -7.84
CA SER A 80 24.52 6.96 -7.94
C SER A 80 23.37 7.56 -7.14
N ASP A 81 23.69 8.52 -6.26
CA ASP A 81 22.71 9.24 -5.46
C ASP A 81 21.69 9.99 -6.34
N LEU A 82 22.11 10.46 -7.52
CA LEU A 82 21.23 11.13 -8.48
C LEU A 82 20.18 10.17 -9.05
N LEU A 83 20.59 8.94 -9.39
CA LEU A 83 19.67 7.92 -9.90
C LEU A 83 18.71 7.46 -8.80
N ASP A 84 19.21 7.29 -7.57
CA ASP A 84 18.39 6.92 -6.42
C ASP A 84 17.34 8.01 -6.11
N ALA A 85 17.74 9.28 -6.16
CA ALA A 85 16.82 10.41 -5.99
C ALA A 85 15.77 10.47 -7.11
N TYR A 86 16.18 10.25 -8.38
CA TYR A 86 15.26 10.25 -9.52
C TYR A 86 14.17 9.16 -9.39
N HIS A 87 14.54 7.97 -8.95
CA HIS A 87 13.60 6.85 -8.79
C HIS A 87 12.71 6.95 -7.54
N LYS A 88 13.10 7.76 -6.54
CA LYS A 88 12.33 8.02 -5.32
C LYS A 88 11.44 9.28 -5.39
N SER A 89 11.72 10.18 -6.32
CA SER A 89 10.98 11.44 -6.51
C SER A 89 9.54 11.23 -6.93
#